data_AF-A0A8H4BG75-F1
#
_entry.id   AF-A0A8H4BG75-F1
#
_cell.length_a   1.000
_cell.length_b   1.000
_cell.length_c   1.000
_cell.angle_alpha   90.00
_cell.angle_beta   90.00
_cell.angle_gamma   90.00
#
_symmetry.space_group_name_H-M   'P 1'
#
loop_
_entity.id
_entity.type
_entity.pdbx_description
1 polymer ?
#
loop_
_entity_poly.entity_id
_entity_poly.type
_entity_poly.pdbx_seq_one_letter_code
_entity_poly.pdbx_strand_id
1 'polypeptide(L)'
;MFRWANTKVSDHGERPDIAGMLLIESSLKGPTCVGEVKGEDRKDDTYLSAFDLLKIASFSKEAIDNKQYQGVLGVPVVGLQINFYVTTLLAEGLHVMLELASVPIPSSVHDMKAFTAI
;
A
#
# COMPACT_ATOMS: atom_id res chain seq x y z
N MET A 1 -9.27 -8.23 5.79
CA MET A 1 -10.01 -7.12 6.45
C MET A 1 -9.11 -5.90 6.38
N PHE A 2 -9.54 -4.80 5.76
CA PHE A 2 -8.80 -3.54 5.83
C PHE A 2 -8.99 -2.98 7.24
N ARG A 3 -7.90 -2.87 8.01
CA ARG A 3 -7.94 -2.30 9.36
C ARG A 3 -7.21 -0.96 9.29
N TRP A 4 -7.89 0.12 9.66
CA TRP A 4 -7.19 1.32 10.10
C TRP A 4 -6.39 0.91 11.32
N ALA A 5 -5.11 0.68 11.11
CA ALA A 5 -4.30 0.12 12.16
C ALA A 5 -4.13 1.30 13.16
N ASN A 6 -4.53 1.11 14.42
CA ASN A 6 -4.15 1.98 15.55
C ASN A 6 -3.23 1.23 16.53
N THR A 7 -2.66 0.11 16.09
CA THR A 7 -1.80 -0.77 16.90
C THR A 7 -0.47 -0.94 16.18
N LYS A 8 0.66 -0.66 16.84
CA LYS A 8 2.00 -0.66 16.23
C LYS A 8 2.26 -1.96 15.47
N VAL A 9 2.67 -1.86 14.21
CA VAL A 9 2.97 -3.03 13.33
C VAL A 9 4.44 -3.43 13.44
N SER A 10 5.31 -2.54 13.94
CA SER A 10 6.73 -2.78 14.21
C SER A 10 7.21 -2.00 15.46
N ASP A 11 8.28 -2.48 16.09
CA ASP A 11 8.92 -1.85 17.27
C ASP A 11 9.76 -0.60 16.92
N HIS A 12 9.88 -0.26 15.63
CA HIS A 12 10.65 0.88 15.13
C HIS A 12 9.73 1.96 14.55
N GLY A 13 9.35 2.92 15.41
CA GLY A 13 9.04 4.33 15.10
C GLY A 13 7.92 4.68 14.11
N GLU A 14 7.97 4.20 12.87
CA GLU A 14 7.10 4.61 11.77
C GLU A 14 6.09 3.53 11.40
N ARG A 15 4.91 3.99 10.97
CA ARG A 15 3.74 3.15 10.75
C ARG A 15 3.06 3.58 9.46
N PRO A 16 2.70 2.65 8.56
CA PRO A 16 1.96 3.01 7.36
C PRO A 16 0.53 3.46 7.71
N ASP A 17 -0.03 4.33 6.87
CA ASP A 17 -1.42 4.78 6.97
C ASP A 17 -2.39 3.61 6.72
N ILE A 18 -2.03 2.70 5.81
CA ILE A 18 -2.81 1.50 5.47
C ILE A 18 -2.02 0.25 5.86
N ALA A 19 -2.67 -0.70 6.53
CA ALA A 19 -2.13 -2.05 6.76
C ALA A 19 -3.22 -3.11 6.55
N GLY A 20 -3.06 -3.94 5.53
CA GLY A 20 -3.89 -5.11 5.26
C GLY A 20 -3.36 -6.35 5.97
N MET A 21 -4.25 -7.08 6.63
CA MET A 21 -3.92 -8.33 7.32
C MET A 21 -4.90 -9.45 6.90
N LEU A 22 -4.40 -10.67 6.92
CA LEU A 22 -5.18 -11.89 6.77
C LEU A 22 -5.60 -12.40 8.15
N LEU A 23 -6.87 -12.74 8.31
CA LEU A 23 -7.37 -13.46 9.46
C LEU A 23 -7.38 -14.95 9.12
N ILE A 24 -6.50 -15.73 9.75
CA ILE A 24 -6.35 -17.16 9.53
C ILE A 24 -6.48 -17.84 10.89
N GLU A 25 -7.48 -18.71 11.02
CA GLU A 25 -7.71 -19.49 12.26
C GLU A 25 -7.77 -18.60 13.52
N SER A 26 -8.49 -17.47 13.42
CA SER A 26 -8.62 -16.47 14.48
C SER A 26 -7.32 -15.73 14.85
N SER A 27 -6.24 -15.92 14.10
CA SER A 27 -4.99 -15.17 14.23
C SER A 27 -4.82 -14.18 13.08
N LEU A 28 -4.37 -12.96 13.39
CA LEU A 28 -4.02 -11.97 12.37
C LEU A 28 -2.58 -12.22 11.90
N LYS A 29 -2.42 -12.46 10.60
CA LYS A 29 -1.12 -12.55 9.92
C LYS A 29 -1.00 -11.37 8.96
N GLY A 30 0.14 -10.67 8.99
CA GLY A 30 0.35 -9.53 8.11
C GLY A 30 1.67 -8.80 8.38
N PRO A 31 1.88 -7.66 7.69
CA PRO A 31 0.98 -7.10 6.68
C PRO A 31 1.11 -7.81 5.31
N THR A 32 -0.01 -8.05 4.64
CA THR A 32 -0.04 -8.47 3.21
C THR A 32 -0.23 -7.29 2.26
N CYS A 33 -0.57 -6.13 2.82
CA CYS A 33 -0.70 -4.87 2.12
C CYS A 33 -0.27 -3.73 3.04
N VAL A 34 0.45 -2.75 2.51
CA VAL A 34 0.84 -1.52 3.22
C VAL A 34 0.61 -0.33 2.30
N GLY A 35 0.36 0.84 2.86
CA GLY A 35 0.08 2.02 2.06
C GLY A 35 0.20 3.34 2.81
N GLU A 36 0.24 4.41 2.03
CA GLU A 36 0.39 5.80 2.46
C GLU A 36 -0.69 6.62 1.77
N VAL A 37 -1.27 7.59 2.48
CA VAL A 37 -2.37 8.40 1.96
C VAL A 37 -2.01 9.87 2.07
N LYS A 38 -2.23 10.63 0.99
CA LYS A 38 -2.06 12.08 0.93
C LYS A 38 -3.25 12.72 0.21
N GLY A 39 -3.61 13.93 0.60
CA GLY A 39 -4.74 14.67 0.02
C GLY A 39 -4.44 15.26 -1.35
N GLU A 40 -5.48 15.81 -2.01
CA GLU A 40 -5.34 16.47 -3.32
C GLU A 40 -4.39 17.68 -3.26
N ASP A 41 -4.26 18.31 -2.08
CA ASP A 41 -3.32 19.41 -1.81
C ASP A 41 -1.84 19.01 -1.98
N ARG A 42 -1.54 17.71 -2.03
CA ARG A 42 -0.18 17.16 -2.16
C ARG A 42 0.11 16.49 -3.50
N LYS A 43 -0.82 16.55 -4.45
CA LYS A 43 -0.70 15.87 -5.74
C LYS A 43 0.52 16.25 -6.55
N ASP A 44 0.90 17.52 -6.51
CA ASP A 44 2.05 18.04 -7.26
C ASP A 44 3.37 17.90 -6.48
N ASP A 45 3.32 17.42 -5.23
CA ASP A 45 4.50 17.18 -4.41
C ASP A 45 5.12 15.82 -4.76
N THR A 46 5.94 15.83 -5.82
CA THR A 46 6.65 14.65 -6.30
C THR A 46 7.64 14.10 -5.27
N TYR A 47 8.21 14.98 -4.43
CA TYR A 47 9.13 14.56 -3.38
C TYR A 47 8.42 13.71 -2.33
N LEU A 48 7.28 14.18 -1.81
CA LEU A 48 6.49 13.41 -0.85
C LEU A 48 5.99 12.10 -1.45
N SER A 49 5.52 12.13 -2.70
CA SER A 49 5.03 10.94 -3.40
C SER A 49 6.13 9.88 -3.57
N ALA A 50 7.35 10.29 -3.93
CA ALA A 50 8.49 9.38 -4.04
C ALA A 50 8.93 8.84 -2.67
N PHE A 51 8.93 9.69 -1.64
CA PHE A 51 9.26 9.28 -0.28
C PHE A 51 8.26 8.26 0.28
N ASP A 52 6.96 8.44 0.02
CA ASP A 52 5.92 7.48 0.40
C ASP A 52 6.09 6.14 -0.31
N LEU A 53 6.41 6.14 -1.61
CA LEU A 53 6.74 4.91 -2.34
C LEU A 53 7.96 4.17 -1.75
N LEU A 54 9.00 4.90 -1.34
CA LEU A 54 10.17 4.30 -0.67
C LEU A 54 9.81 3.70 0.69
N LYS A 55 8.96 4.37 1.48
CA LYS A 55 8.45 3.80 2.75
C LYS A 55 7.66 2.51 2.50
N ILE A 56 6.74 2.53 1.54
CA ILE A 56 5.96 1.36 1.14
C ILE A 56 6.87 0.21 0.71
N ALA A 57 7.89 0.48 -0.10
CA ALA A 57 8.87 -0.52 -0.51
C ALA A 57 9.65 -1.10 0.67
N SER A 58 10.06 -0.24 1.62
CA SER A 58 10.76 -0.64 2.85
C SER A 58 9.91 -1.58 3.71
N PHE A 59 8.66 -1.19 4.01
CA PHE A 59 7.73 -2.03 4.76
C PHE A 59 7.42 -3.35 4.04
N SER A 60 7.28 -3.31 2.71
CA SER A 60 7.01 -4.50 1.91
C SER A 60 8.18 -5.49 1.93
N LYS A 61 9.41 -4.98 1.78
CA LYS A 61 10.64 -5.78 1.92
C LYS A 61 10.73 -6.41 3.31
N GLU A 62 10.53 -5.62 4.37
CA GLU A 62 10.59 -6.13 5.75
C GLU A 62 9.56 -7.26 5.97
N ALA A 63 8.35 -7.11 5.44
CA ALA A 63 7.32 -8.14 5.54
C ALA A 63 7.69 -9.41 4.73
N ILE A 64 8.29 -9.29 3.55
CA ILE A 64 8.79 -10.43 2.76
C ILE A 64 9.88 -11.17 3.53
N ASP A 65 10.90 -10.44 3.99
CA ASP A 65 12.07 -11.00 4.67
C ASP A 65 11.69 -11.67 6.01
N ASN A 66 10.83 -11.03 6.82
CA ASN A 66 10.52 -11.48 8.18
C ASN A 66 9.31 -12.41 8.29
N LYS A 67 8.38 -12.37 7.32
CA LYS A 67 7.08 -13.10 7.41
C LYS A 67 6.87 -14.11 6.28
N GLN A 68 7.89 -14.36 5.45
CA GLN A 68 7.88 -15.34 4.36
C GLN A 68 6.74 -15.12 3.33
N TYR A 69 6.35 -13.87 3.09
CA TYR A 69 5.42 -13.55 2.02
C TYR A 69 6.13 -13.63 0.66
N GLN A 70 5.47 -14.23 -0.33
CA GLN A 70 5.97 -14.20 -1.72
C GLN A 70 5.86 -12.80 -2.33
N GLY A 71 4.93 -11.99 -1.84
CA GLY A 71 4.85 -10.59 -2.21
C GLY A 71 3.89 -9.82 -1.31
N VAL A 72 4.01 -8.50 -1.37
CA VAL A 72 3.22 -7.54 -0.57
C VAL A 72 2.67 -6.46 -1.47
N LEU A 73 1.40 -6.11 -1.28
CA LEU A 73 0.71 -5.08 -2.06
C LEU A 73 1.01 -3.68 -1.47
N GLY A 74 1.64 -2.81 -2.25
CA GLY A 74 1.83 -1.40 -1.95
C GLY A 74 0.66 -0.56 -2.46
N VAL A 75 0.12 0.33 -1.61
CA VAL A 75 -1.04 1.17 -1.95
C VAL A 75 -0.76 2.64 -1.58
N PRO A 76 -0.03 3.39 -2.42
CA PRO A 76 -0.02 4.84 -2.33
C PRO A 76 -1.34 5.42 -2.84
N VAL A 77 -1.89 6.38 -2.10
CA VAL A 77 -3.06 7.16 -2.49
C VAL A 77 -2.68 8.63 -2.43
N VAL A 78 -2.84 9.34 -3.55
CA VAL A 78 -2.60 10.79 -3.61
C VAL A 78 -3.80 11.46 -4.25
N GLY A 79 -4.48 12.29 -3.46
CA GLY A 79 -5.73 12.90 -3.87
C GLY A 79 -6.78 11.85 -4.21
N LEU A 80 -7.34 11.96 -5.41
CA LEU A 80 -8.30 10.99 -5.95
C LEU A 80 -7.66 9.92 -6.85
N GLN A 81 -6.39 9.56 -6.65
CA GLN A 81 -5.72 8.49 -7.38
C GLN A 81 -5.22 7.41 -6.42
N ILE A 82 -5.57 6.15 -6.69
CA ILE A 82 -5.00 4.97 -6.02
C ILE A 82 -4.09 4.25 -7.01
N ASN A 83 -2.83 4.02 -6.65
CA ASN A 83 -1.98 3.11 -7.42
C ASN A 83 -1.76 1.83 -6.61
N PHE A 84 -1.65 0.71 -7.31
CA PHE A 84 -1.37 -0.60 -6.74
C PHE A 84 -0.02 -1.06 -7.24
N TYR A 85 0.87 -1.42 -6.32
CA TYR A 85 2.16 -2.00 -6.60
C TYR A 85 2.26 -3.39 -5.97
N VAL A 86 3.01 -4.30 -6.58
CA VAL A 86 3.44 -5.53 -5.93
C VAL A 86 4.94 -5.48 -5.71
N THR A 87 5.36 -5.74 -4.46
CA THR A 87 6.76 -6.00 -4.15
C THR A 87 6.97 -7.50 -4.03
N THR A 88 8.02 -8.04 -4.66
CA THR A 88 8.42 -9.46 -4.58
C THR A 88 9.93 -9.60 -4.55
N LEU A 89 10.44 -10.70 -4.01
CA LEU A 89 11.84 -11.09 -4.14
C LEU A 89 12.05 -11.72 -5.53
N LEU A 90 12.88 -11.11 -6.37
CA LEU A 90 13.18 -11.62 -7.72
C LEU A 90 14.40 -12.54 -7.72
N ALA A 91 15.42 -12.16 -6.94
CA ALA A 91 16.63 -12.93 -6.71
C ALA A 91 17.14 -12.62 -5.30
N GLU A 92 18.09 -13.40 -4.78
CA GLU A 92 18.66 -13.16 -3.45
C GLU A 92 19.17 -11.71 -3.32
N GLY A 93 18.66 -10.99 -2.33
CA GLY A 93 18.97 -9.58 -2.09
C GLY A 93 18.29 -8.58 -3.04
N LEU A 94 17.61 -9.02 -4.09
CA LEU A 94 16.97 -8.17 -5.10
C LEU A 94 15.44 -8.23 -4.98
N HIS A 95 14.87 -7.18 -4.39
CA HIS A 95 13.43 -6.94 -4.36
C HIS A 95 13.04 -6.04 -5.54
N VAL A 96 11.93 -6.37 -6.19
CA VAL A 96 11.35 -5.54 -7.25
C VAL A 96 9.96 -5.09 -6.84
N MET A 97 9.65 -3.82 -7.09
CA MET A 97 8.33 -3.24 -6.90
C MET A 97 7.77 -2.84 -8.27
N LEU A 98 6.69 -3.48 -8.68
CA LEU A 98 6.06 -3.31 -9.99
C LEU A 98 4.68 -2.67 -9.84
N GLU A 99 4.38 -1.66 -10.65
CA GLU A 99 3.02 -1.11 -10.73
C GLU A 99 2.07 -2.10 -11.43
N LEU A 100 0.96 -2.41 -10.77
CA LEU A 100 -0.08 -3.30 -11.28
C LEU A 100 -1.21 -2.53 -11.95
N ALA A 101 -1.68 -1.48 -11.29
CA ALA A 101 -2.85 -0.73 -11.74
C ALA A 101 -2.87 0.68 -11.13
N SER A 102 -3.51 1.59 -11.84
CA SER A 102 -3.79 2.94 -11.38
C SER A 102 -5.29 3.20 -11.54
N VAL A 103 -5.96 3.52 -10.44
CA VAL A 103 -7.42 3.62 -10.35
C VAL A 103 -7.81 5.01 -9.86
N PRO A 104 -8.45 5.84 -10.71
CA PRO A 104 -9.00 7.11 -10.27
C PRO A 104 -10.24 6.88 -9.38
N ILE A 105 -10.30 7.59 -8.27
CA ILE A 105 -11.46 7.64 -7.36
C ILE A 105 -12.43 8.68 -7.92
N PRO A 106 -13.72 8.32 -8.13
CA PRO A 106 -14.71 9.28 -8.59
C PRO A 106 -14.90 10.42 -7.56
N SER A 107 -14.84 11.66 -8.04
CA SER A 107 -15.01 12.87 -7.22
C SER A 107 -16.47 13.20 -6.91
N SER A 108 -17.39 12.62 -7.67
CA SER A 108 -18.82 12.88 -7.60
C SER A 108 -19.65 11.65 -7.94
N VAL A 109 -20.95 11.70 -7.60
CA VAL A 109 -21.92 10.65 -7.98
C VAL A 109 -22.04 10.50 -9.50
N HIS A 110 -21.81 11.58 -10.27
CA HIS A 110 -21.81 11.52 -11.72
C HIS A 110 -20.63 10.67 -12.22
N ASP A 111 -19.43 10.93 -11.70
CA ASP A 111 -18.20 10.20 -12.05
C ASP A 111 -18.29 8.72 -11.65
N MET A 112 -18.98 8.44 -10.53
CA MET A 112 -19.15 7.08 -10.03
C MET A 112 -19.94 6.18 -11.01
N LYS A 113 -20.89 6.73 -11.77
CA LYS A 113 -21.65 5.96 -12.77
C LYS A 113 -20.76 5.46 -13.91
N ALA A 114 -19.79 6.26 -14.32
CA ALA A 114 -18.80 5.85 -15.31
C ALA A 114 -17.85 4.78 -14.76
N PHE A 115 -17.51 4.86 -13.47
CA PHE A 115 -16.65 3.90 -12.78
C PHE A 115 -17.28 2.49 -12.66
N THR A 116 -18.58 2.39 -12.40
CA THR A 116 -19.29 1.10 -12.24
C THR A 116 -19.72 0.43 -13.55
N ALA A 117 -19.48 1.08 -14.69
CA ALA A 117 -19.87 0.57 -16.01
C ALA A 117 -18.82 -0.36 -16.65
N ILE A 118 -17.73 -0.66 -15.93
CA ILE A 118 -16.61 -1.52 -16.32
C ILE A 118 -16.84 -2.94 -15.77
#